data_AF-A0A9D4CBP8-F1
#
_entry.id   AF-A0A9D4CBP8-F1
#
_cell.length_a   1.000
_cell.length_b   1.000
_cell.length_c   1.000
_cell.angle_alpha   90.00
_cell.angle_beta   90.00
_cell.angle_gamma   90.00
#
_symmetry.space_group_name_H-M   'P 1'
#
loop_
_entity.id
_entity.type
_entity.pdbx_description
1 polymer ?
#
loop_
_entity_poly.entity_id
_entity_poly.type
_entity_poly.pdbx_seq_one_letter_code
_entity_poly.pdbx_strand_id
1 'polypeptide(L)' 'MTPEAFLEEAKLMHHLRHQKLVQLMAVCTKTEPIWIITELMVNGALLDYLRKDEGRTITFNIIADMAGQV' A
#
# COMPACT_ATOMS: atom_id res chain seq x y z
N MET A 1 1.58 12.62 -14.20
CA MET A 1 1.21 11.24 -14.63
C MET A 1 0.03 11.37 -15.57
N THR A 2 -0.03 10.60 -16.66
CA THR A 2 -1.19 10.66 -17.58
C THR A 2 -2.36 9.85 -17.01
N PRO A 3 -3.62 10.18 -17.35
CA PRO A 3 -4.78 9.38 -16.95
C PRO A 3 -4.68 7.91 -17.36
N GLU A 4 -4.06 7.60 -18.51
CA GLU A 4 -3.89 6.21 -18.93
C GLU A 4 -2.95 5.45 -17.99
N ALA A 5 -1.82 6.05 -17.61
CA ALA A 5 -0.87 5.43 -16.70
C ALA A 5 -1.49 5.14 -15.32
N PHE A 6 -2.32 6.06 -14.82
CA PHE A 6 -3.04 5.89 -13.56
C PHE A 6 -4.07 4.74 -13.62
N LEU A 7 -4.77 4.59 -14.74
CA LEU A 7 -5.71 3.50 -14.96
C LEU A 7 -5.01 2.14 -15.14
N GLU A 8 -3.84 2.10 -15.77
CA GLU A 8 -3.04 0.88 -15.88
C GLU A 8 -2.56 0.40 -14.51
N GLU A 9 -2.18 1.30 -13.61
CA GLU A 9 -1.85 0.95 -12.22
C GLU A 9 -3.05 0.32 -11.51
N ALA A 10 -4.23 0.93 -11.61
CA ALA A 10 -5.46 0.37 -11.04
C ALA A 10 -5.82 -1.01 -11.64
N LYS A 11 -5.65 -1.20 -12.95
CA LYS A 11 -5.87 -2.49 -13.61
C LYS A 11 -4.90 -3.55 -13.09
N LEU A 12 -3.62 -3.22 -12.91
CA LEU A 12 -2.65 -4.15 -12.35
C LEU A 12 -3.07 -4.58 -10.94
N MET A 13 -3.40 -3.62 -10.07
CA MET A 13 -3.84 -3.88 -8.70
C MET A 13 -5.14 -4.70 -8.64
N HIS A 14 -6.04 -4.56 -9.63
CA HIS A 14 -7.29 -5.34 -9.69
C HIS A 14 -7.06 -6.85 -9.83
N HIS A 15 -6.01 -7.25 -10.57
CA HIS A 15 -5.70 -8.65 -10.82
C HIS A 15 -4.84 -9.29 -9.73
N LEU A 16 -4.20 -8.48 -8.88
CA LEU A 16 -3.34 -8.95 -7.80
C LEU A 16 -4.15 -9.11 -6.52
N ARG A 17 -4.21 -10.33 -5.99
CA ARG A 17 -4.86 -10.64 -4.70
C ARG A 17 -3.92 -11.46 -3.84
N HIS A 18 -3.42 -10.85 -2.78
CA HIS A 18 -2.54 -11.50 -1.82
C HIS A 18 -2.64 -10.79 -0.47
N GLN A 19 -2.56 -11.53 0.64
CA GLN A 19 -2.70 -10.97 2.00
C GLN A 19 -1.63 -9.92 2.35
N LYS A 20 -0.52 -9.88 1.61
CA LYS A 20 0.62 -8.96 1.82
C LYS A 20 0.74 -7.86 0.77
N LEU A 21 -0.24 -7.75 -0.14
CA LEU A 21 -0.31 -6.67 -1.11
C LEU A 21 -1.44 -5.73 -0.70
N VAL A 22 -1.20 -4.42 -0.79
CA VAL A 22 -2.22 -3.40 -0.55
C VAL A 22 -3.38 -3.61 -1.52
N GLN A 23 -4.57 -3.82 -0.98
CA GLN A 23 -5.75 -4.17 -1.76
C GLN A 23 -6.41 -2.94 -2.37
N LEU A 24 -6.67 -3.00 -3.68
CA LEU A 24 -7.57 -2.08 -4.36
C LEU A 24 -9.02 -2.36 -3.91
N MET A 25 -9.69 -1.32 -3.40
CA MET A 25 -11.10 -1.36 -3.00
C MET A 25 -12.01 -0.85 -4.12
N ALA A 26 -11.67 0.30 -4.72
CA ALA A 26 -12.49 0.93 -5.75
C ALA A 26 -11.70 1.91 -6.63
N VAL A 27 -12.31 2.32 -7.74
CA VAL A 27 -11.77 3.32 -8.67
C VAL A 27 -12.89 4.28 -9.06
N CYS A 28 -12.66 5.59 -9.00
CA CYS A 28 -13.62 6.61 -9.43
C CYS A 28 -13.12 7.25 -10.71
N THR A 29 -13.76 6.91 -11.85
CA THR A 29 -13.34 7.37 -13.19
C THR A 29 -14.35 8.29 -13.87
N LYS A 30 -15.51 8.53 -13.25
CA LYS A 30 -16.63 9.27 -13.88
C LYS A 30 -16.36 10.77 -14.06
N THR A 31 -15.55 11.35 -13.18
CA THR A 31 -15.23 12.79 -13.17
C THR A 31 -13.75 12.93 -12.84
N GLU A 32 -13.08 13.93 -13.41
CA GLU A 32 -11.74 14.27 -12.98
C GLU A 32 -11.74 14.96 -11.60
N PRO A 33 -10.71 14.73 -10.76
CA PRO A 33 -9.59 13.81 -10.98
C PRO A 33 -10.03 12.34 -10.81
N ILE A 34 -9.31 11.41 -11.45
CA ILE A 34 -9.53 9.97 -11.24
C ILE A 34 -9.01 9.59 -9.85
N TRP A 35 -9.73 8.73 -9.12
CA TRP A 35 -9.32 8.27 -7.78
C TRP A 35 -9.07 6.77 -7.76
N ILE A 36 -8.01 6.36 -7.08
CA ILE A 36 -7.74 4.98 -6.67
C ILE A 36 -8.00 4.90 -5.17
N ILE A 37 -8.87 3.99 -4.76
CA ILE A 37 -9.23 3.80 -3.35
C ILE A 37 -8.67 2.45 -2.92
N THR A 38 -7.74 2.47 -1.97
CA THR A 38 -7.14 1.29 -1.36
C THR A 38 -7.55 1.16 0.10
N GLU A 39 -7.22 0.02 0.71
CA GLU A 39 -7.29 -0.11 2.16
C GLU A 39 -6.40 0.90 2.89
N LEU A 40 -6.78 1.24 4.13
CA LEU A 40 -6.02 2.13 4.98
C LEU A 40 -4.96 1.35 5.76
N MET A 41 -3.70 1.60 5.46
CA MET A 41 -2.57 1.14 6.27
C MET A 41 -2.42 2.06 7.49
N VAL A 42 -2.97 1.68 8.64
CA VAL A 42 -3.07 2.52 9.85
C VAL A 42 -1.73 3.08 10.36
N ASN A 43 -0.62 2.38 10.09
CA ASN A 43 0.72 2.80 10.48
C ASN A 43 1.48 3.58 9.38
N GLY A 44 0.89 3.74 8.20
CA GLY A 44 1.49 4.42 7.06
C GLY A 44 2.62 3.63 6.40
N ALA A 45 3.59 4.34 5.82
CA ALA A 45 4.74 3.74 5.16
C ALA A 45 5.67 3.06 6.18
N LEU A 46 6.18 1.88 5.82
CA LEU A 46 7.09 1.12 6.68
C LEU A 46 8.33 1.93 7.07
N LEU A 47 8.90 2.71 6.14
CA LEU A 47 10.06 3.57 6.42
C LEU A 47 9.79 4.57 7.54
N ASP A 48 8.62 5.22 7.49
CA ASP A 48 8.23 6.21 8.49
C ASP A 48 7.90 5.54 9.81
N TYR A 49 7.22 4.39 9.77
CA TYR A 49 6.96 3.57 10.95
C TYR A 49 8.24 3.19 11.68
N LEU A 50 9.25 2.68 10.97
CA LEU A 50 10.55 2.27 11.54
C LEU A 50 11.35 3.45 12.12
N ARG A 51 11.12 4.67 11.64
CA ARG A 51 11.82 5.88 12.12
C ARG A 51 11.19 6.51 13.37
N LYS A 52 9.92 6.24 13.65
CA LYS A 52 9.19 6.67 14.86
C LYS A 52 9.66 5.91 16.10
N ASP A 53 9.35 6.43 17.28
CA ASP A 53 9.78 5.84 18.56
C ASP A 53 9.29 4.39 18.72
N GLU A 54 8.07 4.08 18.28
CA GLU A 54 7.53 2.72 18.24
C GLU A 54 8.40 1.78 17.39
N GLY A 55 8.80 2.23 16.19
CA GLY A 55 9.65 1.47 15.27
C GLY A 55 11.11 1.33 15.72
N ARG A 56 11.57 2.11 16.70
CA ARG A 56 12.92 1.97 17.29
C ARG A 56 12.98 0.95 18.41
N THR A 57 11.83 0.56 18.98
CA THR A 57 11.75 -0.34 20.14
C THR A 57 11.39 -1.78 19.76
N ILE A 58 11.06 -2.05 18.50
CA ILE A 58 10.80 -3.39 17.98
C ILE A 58 12.04 -4.28 18.00
N THR A 59 11.82 -5.55 18.30
CA THR A 59 12.88 -6.57 18.41
C THR A 59 13.27 -7.11 17.03
N PHE A 60 14.47 -7.69 16.94
CA PHE A 60 14.98 -8.31 15.72
C PHE A 60 14.02 -9.35 15.12
N ASN A 61 13.38 -10.17 15.96
CA ASN A 61 12.44 -11.20 15.50
C ASN A 61 11.26 -10.60 14.72
N ILE A 62 10.75 -9.43 15.17
CA ILE A 62 9.66 -8.72 14.49
C ILE A 62 10.15 -8.14 13.16
N ILE A 63 11.36 -7.57 13.12
CA ILE A 63 11.95 -7.04 11.89
C ILE A 63 12.17 -8.16 10.87
N ALA A 64 12.65 -9.33 11.32
CA ALA A 64 12.83 -10.51 10.49
C ALA A 64 11.49 -11.03 9.94
N ASP A 65 10.43 -11.04 10.76
CA ASP A 65 9.08 -11.39 10.31
C ASP A 65 8.54 -10.41 9.28
N MET A 66 8.66 -9.09 9.53
CA MET A 66 8.28 -8.05 8.57
C MET A 66 9.01 -8.21 7.23
N ALA A 67 10.31 -8.56 7.26
CA ALA A 67 11.08 -8.83 6.05
C ALA A 67 10.59 -10.08 5.30
N GLY A 68 10.14 -11.12 6.01
CA GLY A 68 9.55 -12.32 5.40
C GLY A 68 8.16 -12.09 4.78
N GLN A 69 7.51 -10.97 5.06
CA GLN A 69 6.21 -10.61 4.48
C GLN A 69 6.33 -9.86 3.13
N VAL A 70 7.54 -9.40 2.77
CA VAL A 70 7.86 -8.63 1.55
C VAL A 70 8.57 -9.53 0.54
#